data_AF-A0A922Z707-F1
#
_entry.id   AF-A0A922Z707-F1
#
_cell.length_a   1.000
_cell.length_b   1.000
_cell.length_c   1.000
_cell.angle_alpha   90.00
_cell.angle_beta   90.00
_cell.angle_gamma   90.00
#
_symmetry.space_group_name_H-M   'P 1'
#
loop_
_entity.id
_entity.type
_entity.pdbx_description
1 polymer ?
#
loop_
_entity_poly.entity_id
_entity_poly.type
_entity_poly.pdbx_seq_one_letter_code
_entity_poly.pdbx_strand_id
1 'polypeptide(L)'
;MRVALSLLVFACSTASVFATPEDMEKFHEVTRMKESSRISRNSCMTCHTEPPEHNPFGKDLKVTLRASQKSRLDSLIILSVAAKDSDNDGWTNEQEWKADTLPGDPKSHPEGVPGTLKDRAKSEGKAKASILDQLLPKHSMHPLVIHFPIALFIFGAVLELVGIRKRSNDLRKSAWLCLLFGAISAWFAVPTGLLAFYRVGFSWTGNALIHFVLATASTLLMTGLVLWRRREAHTSTIYIALLIAATAAVASAGHFGGLLVYGN
;
A
#
# COMPACT_ATOMS: atom_id res chain seq x y z
N MET A 1 -37.28 -26.79 -14.13
CA MET A 1 -37.03 -25.46 -14.75
C MET A 1 -35.55 -25.13 -14.65
N ARG A 2 -34.87 -25.09 -15.81
CA ARG A 2 -33.47 -24.67 -15.95
C ARG A 2 -33.42 -23.16 -15.84
N VAL A 3 -32.75 -22.61 -14.83
CA VAL A 3 -32.35 -21.19 -14.81
C VAL A 3 -30.83 -21.18 -14.72
N ALA A 4 -30.21 -21.06 -15.89
CA ALA A 4 -28.84 -20.62 -16.03
C ALA A 4 -28.77 -19.17 -15.52
N LEU A 5 -27.85 -18.89 -14.60
CA LEU A 5 -27.45 -17.52 -14.33
C LEU A 5 -25.94 -17.50 -14.17
N SER A 6 -25.29 -17.13 -15.28
CA SER A 6 -23.87 -16.87 -15.38
C SER A 6 -23.49 -15.75 -14.41
N LEU A 7 -22.90 -16.11 -13.27
CA LEU A 7 -22.17 -15.17 -12.43
C LEU A 7 -20.81 -14.96 -13.09
N LEU A 8 -20.76 -14.03 -14.03
CA LEU A 8 -19.53 -13.60 -14.67
C LEU A 8 -18.79 -12.70 -13.67
N VAL A 9 -17.94 -13.31 -12.84
CA VAL A 9 -17.00 -12.61 -11.99
C VAL A 9 -15.95 -12.00 -12.91
N PHE A 10 -16.10 -10.72 -13.26
CA PHE A 10 -15.05 -9.97 -13.91
C PHE A 10 -13.94 -9.72 -12.86
N ALA A 11 -12.98 -10.64 -12.78
CA ALA A 11 -11.71 -10.36 -12.15
C ALA A 11 -10.94 -9.43 -13.10
N CYS A 12 -11.10 -8.12 -12.94
CA CYS A 12 -10.21 -7.15 -13.57
C CYS A 12 -8.84 -7.25 -12.91
N SER A 13 -7.98 -8.09 -13.48
CA SER A 13 -6.55 -8.08 -13.20
C SER A 13 -5.92 -6.90 -13.93
N THR A 14 -5.97 -5.71 -13.35
CA THR A 14 -5.10 -4.62 -13.79
C THR A 14 -3.69 -4.96 -13.31
N ALA A 15 -2.78 -5.25 -14.24
CA ALA A 15 -1.35 -5.32 -13.96
C ALA A 15 -0.88 -3.92 -13.57
N SER A 16 -0.89 -3.65 -12.26
CA SER A 16 -0.35 -2.40 -11.71
C SER A 16 1.18 -2.44 -11.78
N VAL A 17 1.80 -1.35 -12.21
CA VAL A 17 3.25 -1.17 -12.13
C VAL A 17 3.59 -0.93 -10.66
N PHE A 18 4.31 -1.87 -10.07
CA PHE A 18 4.59 -1.88 -8.64
C PHE A 18 5.86 -1.07 -8.34
N ALA A 19 5.77 -0.11 -7.41
CA ALA A 19 6.92 0.29 -6.62
C ALA A 19 7.00 -0.65 -5.41
N THR A 20 8.02 -1.49 -5.37
CA THR A 20 8.15 -2.58 -4.38
C THR A 20 9.33 -2.33 -3.44
N PRO A 21 9.37 -3.00 -2.28
CA PRO A 21 10.53 -2.96 -1.37
C PRO A 21 11.85 -3.30 -2.06
N GLU A 22 11.80 -4.13 -3.10
CA GLU A 22 12.95 -4.53 -3.91
C GLU A 22 13.55 -3.36 -4.72
N ASP A 23 12.74 -2.37 -5.15
CA ASP A 23 13.26 -1.19 -5.84
C ASP A 23 14.07 -0.30 -4.88
N MET A 24 13.62 -0.20 -3.62
CA MET A 24 14.38 0.48 -2.56
C MET A 24 15.63 -0.30 -2.16
N GLU A 25 15.56 -1.64 -2.07
CA GLU A 25 16.73 -2.47 -1.81
C GLU A 25 17.79 -2.29 -2.91
N LYS A 26 17.35 -2.26 -4.17
CA LYS A 26 18.24 -2.00 -5.31
C LYS A 26 18.85 -0.60 -5.25
N PHE A 27 18.07 0.40 -4.85
CA PHE A 27 18.58 1.74 -4.62
C PHE A 27 19.67 1.78 -3.53
N HIS A 28 19.43 1.13 -2.40
CA HIS A 28 20.39 1.04 -1.30
C HIS A 28 21.68 0.30 -1.70
N GLU A 29 21.55 -0.77 -2.51
CA GLU A 29 22.67 -1.53 -3.05
C GLU A 29 23.55 -0.64 -3.95
N VAL A 30 22.94 0.09 -4.89
CA VAL A 30 23.64 0.93 -5.87
C VAL A 30 24.32 2.13 -5.21
N THR A 31 23.62 2.78 -4.29
CA THR A 31 24.14 3.95 -3.56
C THR A 31 25.05 3.58 -2.40
N ARG A 32 25.12 2.28 -2.03
CA ARG A 32 25.91 1.76 -0.89
C ARG A 32 25.59 2.46 0.43
N MET A 33 24.32 2.77 0.66
CA MET A 33 23.89 3.57 1.81
C MET A 33 23.80 2.76 3.09
N LYS A 34 24.14 3.42 4.22
CA LYS A 34 23.98 2.83 5.55
C LYS A 34 22.51 2.88 5.96
N GLU A 35 22.07 1.88 6.71
CA GLU A 35 20.69 1.82 7.20
C GLU A 35 20.34 2.97 8.17
N SER A 36 21.36 3.54 8.83
CA SER A 36 21.22 4.72 9.70
C SER A 36 21.22 6.06 8.96
N SER A 37 21.38 6.07 7.64
CA SER A 37 21.48 7.29 6.85
C SER A 37 20.11 8.00 6.74
N ARG A 38 20.10 9.30 6.51
CA ARG A 38 18.88 10.10 6.32
C ARG A 38 18.03 9.56 5.16
N ILE A 39 18.66 9.20 4.04
CA ILE A 39 17.99 8.56 2.90
C ILE A 39 17.33 7.22 3.30
N SER A 40 18.06 6.34 4.00
CA SER A 40 17.51 5.05 4.44
C SER A 40 16.34 5.22 5.41
N ARG A 41 16.43 6.19 6.33
CA ARG A 41 15.36 6.50 7.29
C ARG A 41 14.12 7.09 6.63
N ASN A 42 14.29 7.84 5.55
CA ASN A 42 13.18 8.43 4.81
C ASN A 42 12.50 7.43 3.87
N SER A 43 13.12 6.29 3.57
CA SER A 43 12.51 5.15 2.86
C SER A 43 11.76 5.62 1.59
N CYS A 44 10.42 5.58 1.59
CA CYS A 44 9.60 6.01 0.46
C CYS A 44 9.77 7.50 0.13
N MET A 45 9.98 8.34 1.15
CA MET A 45 10.05 9.79 1.02
C MET A 45 11.34 10.27 0.34
N THR A 46 12.30 9.37 0.11
CA THR A 46 13.47 9.65 -0.74
C THR A 46 13.05 9.91 -2.18
N CYS A 47 12.01 9.22 -2.69
CA CYS A 47 11.50 9.39 -4.06
C CYS A 47 10.09 10.03 -4.11
N HIS A 48 9.40 10.11 -2.98
CA HIS A 48 8.02 10.57 -2.89
C HIS A 48 7.88 11.80 -2.00
N THR A 49 7.03 12.76 -2.41
CA THR A 49 6.57 13.83 -1.52
C THR A 49 5.47 13.35 -0.58
N GLU A 50 4.62 12.45 -1.08
CA GLU A 50 3.61 11.69 -0.35
C GLU A 50 3.20 10.54 -1.27
N PRO A 51 3.46 9.27 -0.93
CA PRO A 51 3.14 8.18 -1.85
C PRO A 51 1.67 8.22 -2.29
N PRO A 52 1.38 8.03 -3.58
CA PRO A 52 2.27 7.61 -4.67
C PRO A 52 2.91 8.78 -5.44
N GLU A 53 2.69 10.03 -5.02
CA GLU A 53 3.22 11.22 -5.69
C GLU A 53 4.73 11.30 -5.54
N HIS A 54 5.42 11.51 -6.67
CA HIS A 54 6.88 11.54 -6.71
C HIS A 54 7.40 12.96 -6.48
N ASN A 55 8.50 13.08 -5.74
CA ASN A 55 9.30 14.30 -5.68
C ASN A 55 10.08 14.49 -7.01
N PRO A 56 10.80 15.61 -7.23
CA PRO A 56 11.53 15.84 -8.47
C PRO A 56 12.47 14.68 -8.85
N PHE A 57 13.22 14.15 -7.88
CA PHE A 57 14.08 12.97 -8.07
C PHE A 57 13.31 11.72 -8.51
N GLY A 58 12.22 11.40 -7.82
CA GLY A 58 11.35 10.28 -8.17
C GLY A 58 10.71 10.43 -9.56
N LYS A 59 10.43 11.67 -10.00
CA LYS A 59 9.94 11.93 -11.36
C LYS A 59 11.01 11.62 -12.40
N ASP A 60 12.27 11.98 -12.17
CA ASP A 60 13.38 11.63 -13.05
C ASP A 60 13.60 10.12 -13.17
N LEU A 61 13.51 9.40 -12.04
CA LEU A 61 13.53 7.94 -12.03
C LEU A 61 12.35 7.36 -12.82
N LYS A 62 11.12 7.88 -12.62
CA LYS A 62 9.91 7.44 -13.33
C LYS A 62 9.99 7.66 -14.83
N VAL A 63 10.52 8.80 -15.27
CA VAL A 63 10.74 9.11 -16.70
C VAL A 63 11.75 8.12 -17.30
N THR A 64 12.86 7.88 -16.60
CA THR A 64 13.92 7.01 -17.11
C THR A 64 13.50 5.53 -17.12
N LEU A 65 12.74 5.09 -16.11
CA LEU A 65 12.13 3.76 -16.05
C LEU A 65 11.18 3.53 -17.23
N ARG A 66 10.28 4.49 -17.50
CA ARG A 66 9.35 4.45 -18.65
C ARG A 66 10.09 4.43 -19.98
N ALA A 67 11.12 5.26 -20.14
CA ALA A 67 11.95 5.30 -21.35
C ALA A 67 12.69 3.98 -21.58
N SER A 68 13.10 3.30 -20.51
CA SER A 68 13.76 1.99 -20.56
C SER A 68 12.81 0.82 -20.82
N GLN A 69 11.50 1.06 -20.85
CA GLN A 69 10.44 0.04 -20.94
C GLN A 69 10.54 -1.06 -19.87
N LYS A 70 11.20 -0.76 -18.74
CA LYS A 70 11.32 -1.68 -17.60
C LYS A 70 10.20 -1.42 -16.61
N SER A 71 9.75 -2.45 -15.93
CA SER A 71 8.75 -2.36 -14.87
C SER A 71 9.36 -2.09 -13.49
N ARG A 72 10.69 -2.20 -13.34
CA ARG A 72 11.41 -2.16 -12.06
C ARG A 72 12.71 -1.36 -12.15
N LEU A 73 13.13 -0.77 -11.04
CA LEU A 73 14.40 -0.04 -10.96
C LEU A 73 15.57 -1.03 -11.00
N ASP A 74 16.62 -0.66 -11.72
CA ASP A 74 17.88 -1.37 -11.73
C ASP A 74 19.06 -0.39 -11.60
N SER A 75 20.26 -0.95 -11.49
CA SER A 75 21.48 -0.15 -11.33
C SER A 75 21.70 0.84 -12.47
N LEU A 76 21.31 0.50 -13.71
CA LEU A 76 21.48 1.38 -14.86
C LEU A 76 20.55 2.59 -14.77
N ILE A 77 19.28 2.36 -14.43
CA ILE A 77 18.29 3.44 -14.28
C ILE A 77 18.69 4.38 -13.14
N ILE A 78 19.08 3.84 -11.99
CA ILE A 78 19.47 4.66 -10.83
C ILE A 78 20.73 5.49 -11.16
N LEU A 79 21.73 4.89 -11.79
CA LEU A 79 22.96 5.61 -12.16
C LEU A 79 22.74 6.61 -13.30
N SER A 80 21.75 6.39 -14.17
CA SER A 80 21.45 7.31 -15.28
C SER A 80 20.95 8.69 -14.83
N VAL A 81 20.38 8.79 -13.61
CA VAL A 81 19.94 10.06 -13.03
C VAL A 81 20.97 10.65 -12.06
N ALA A 82 22.11 9.97 -11.82
CA ALA A 82 23.11 10.39 -10.83
C ALA A 82 23.69 11.79 -11.11
N ALA A 83 23.93 12.12 -12.38
CA ALA A 83 24.48 13.40 -12.79
C ALA A 83 23.42 14.52 -12.95
N LYS A 84 22.13 14.23 -12.76
CA LYS A 84 21.08 15.24 -12.78
C LYS A 84 21.03 15.98 -11.45
N ASP A 85 20.69 17.24 -11.50
CA ASP A 85 20.21 18.04 -10.38
C ASP A 85 18.68 18.06 -10.49
N SER A 86 18.02 17.16 -9.75
CA SER A 86 16.59 16.91 -9.94
C SER A 86 15.73 18.02 -9.34
N ASP A 87 16.18 18.69 -8.29
CA ASP A 87 15.41 19.71 -7.57
C ASP A 87 15.89 21.15 -7.83
N ASN A 88 16.94 21.31 -8.63
CA ASN A 88 17.55 22.55 -9.11
C ASN A 88 18.17 23.39 -7.98
N ASP A 89 18.77 22.73 -6.99
CA ASP A 89 19.48 23.38 -5.89
C ASP A 89 20.99 23.60 -6.16
N GLY A 90 21.46 23.14 -7.33
CA GLY A 90 22.84 23.22 -7.80
C GLY A 90 23.67 21.95 -7.53
N TRP A 91 23.16 20.99 -6.77
CA TRP A 91 23.83 19.74 -6.46
C TRP A 91 23.26 18.60 -7.32
N THR A 92 24.15 17.72 -7.78
CA THR A 92 23.71 16.51 -8.46
C THR A 92 23.19 15.49 -7.46
N ASN A 93 22.24 14.66 -7.89
CA ASN A 93 21.69 13.55 -7.10
C ASN A 93 22.81 12.69 -6.49
N GLU A 94 23.90 12.47 -7.23
CA GLU A 94 25.05 11.72 -6.74
C GLU A 94 25.79 12.39 -5.58
N GLN A 95 25.98 13.70 -5.66
CA GLN A 95 26.64 14.46 -4.61
C GLN A 95 25.78 14.46 -3.35
N GLU A 96 24.47 14.59 -3.50
CA GLU A 96 23.53 14.60 -2.40
C GLU A 96 23.44 13.26 -1.67
N TRP A 97 23.25 12.15 -2.39
CA TRP A 97 23.20 10.86 -1.70
C TRP A 97 24.56 10.45 -1.13
N LYS A 98 25.69 10.90 -1.72
CA LYS A 98 27.02 10.71 -1.12
C LYS A 98 27.19 11.52 0.18
N ALA A 99 26.52 12.67 0.27
CA ALA A 99 26.50 13.53 1.45
C ALA A 99 25.41 13.15 2.48
N ASP A 100 24.63 12.09 2.24
CA ASP A 100 23.46 11.70 3.02
C ASP A 100 22.39 12.80 3.12
N THR A 101 22.22 13.55 2.02
CA THR A 101 21.16 14.53 1.80
C THR A 101 20.11 13.99 0.82
N LEU A 102 19.03 14.71 0.50
CA LEU A 102 17.84 14.14 -0.14
C LEU A 102 17.70 14.70 -1.56
N PRO A 103 17.91 13.89 -2.61
CA PRO A 103 18.00 14.37 -4.00
C PRO A 103 16.77 15.08 -4.61
N GLY A 104 15.69 15.16 -3.86
CA GLY A 104 14.41 15.73 -4.31
C GLY A 104 13.86 16.76 -3.34
N ASP A 105 14.68 17.27 -2.42
CA ASP A 105 14.32 18.29 -1.44
C ASP A 105 15.36 19.41 -1.45
N PRO A 106 15.05 20.59 -2.07
CA PRO A 106 15.98 21.71 -2.19
C PRO A 106 16.46 22.30 -0.87
N LYS A 107 15.87 21.87 0.26
CA LYS A 107 16.29 22.28 1.61
C LYS A 107 17.25 21.29 2.25
N SER A 108 17.52 20.18 1.59
CA SER A 108 18.31 19.07 2.08
C SER A 108 19.48 18.83 1.13
N HIS A 109 20.47 19.71 1.21
CA HIS A 109 21.62 19.75 0.32
C HIS A 109 22.95 19.79 1.09
N PRO A 110 24.09 19.45 0.45
CA PRO A 110 25.41 19.59 1.03
C PRO A 110 25.73 21.04 1.42
N GLU A 111 26.54 21.23 2.46
CA GLU A 111 27.10 22.55 2.81
C GLU A 111 28.23 22.91 1.83
N GLY A 112 28.16 24.09 1.21
CA GLY A 112 29.22 24.60 0.31
C GLY A 112 28.68 25.34 -0.92
N VAL A 113 29.59 25.75 -1.80
CA VAL A 113 29.24 26.30 -3.12
C VAL A 113 29.10 25.14 -4.11
N PRO A 114 28.01 25.07 -4.89
CA PRO A 114 27.84 24.02 -5.89
C PRO A 114 29.00 24.03 -6.88
N GLY A 115 29.70 22.90 -7.01
CA GLY A 115 30.79 22.72 -7.97
C GLY A 115 32.11 22.20 -7.42
N THR A 116 32.31 22.05 -6.11
CA THR A 116 33.52 21.38 -5.59
C THR A 116 33.24 20.55 -4.33
N LEU A 117 33.03 19.24 -4.50
CA LEU A 117 33.17 18.30 -3.38
C LEU A 117 34.36 17.38 -3.64
N LYS A 118 35.41 17.59 -2.84
CA LYS A 118 36.51 16.65 -2.64
C LYS A 118 35.97 15.40 -1.95
N ASP A 119 36.38 14.26 -2.48
CA ASP A 119 36.07 12.92 -2.01
C ASP A 119 36.20 12.79 -0.47
N ARG A 120 35.11 12.41 0.17
CA ARG A 120 35.15 11.82 1.52
C ARG A 120 34.49 10.45 1.49
N ALA A 121 35.25 9.47 1.03
CA ALA A 121 34.94 8.07 1.28
C ALA A 121 35.15 7.75 2.77
N LYS A 122 34.11 7.27 3.45
CA LYS A 122 34.24 6.51 4.69
C LYS A 122 33.44 5.21 4.61
N SER A 123 34.16 4.13 4.31
CA SER A 123 33.84 2.76 4.76
C SER A 123 33.93 2.71 6.30
N GLU A 124 33.36 1.80 7.08
CA GLU A 124 32.64 0.54 6.87
C GLU A 124 32.01 0.18 8.23
N GLY A 125 31.00 -0.69 8.23
CA GLY A 125 30.40 -1.25 9.45
C GLY A 125 29.06 -1.91 9.14
N LYS A 126 29.07 -3.20 8.80
CA LYS A 126 27.90 -3.98 8.41
C LYS A 126 27.11 -4.39 9.67
N ALA A 127 25.95 -3.78 9.91
CA ALA A 127 25.05 -4.22 10.97
C ALA A 127 24.37 -5.54 10.55
N LYS A 128 24.42 -6.56 11.41
CA LYS A 128 23.69 -7.81 11.20
C LYS A 128 22.19 -7.54 11.37
N ALA A 129 21.40 -7.85 10.35
CA ALA A 129 19.95 -7.80 10.41
C ALA A 129 19.42 -8.57 11.62
N SER A 130 18.51 -7.95 12.38
CA SER A 130 17.90 -8.54 13.57
C SER A 130 16.97 -9.68 13.16
N ILE A 131 16.91 -10.76 13.95
CA ILE A 131 15.94 -11.87 13.76
C ILE A 131 14.49 -11.33 13.69
N LEU A 132 14.24 -10.19 14.33
CA LEU A 132 12.96 -9.49 14.27
C LEU A 132 12.64 -8.92 12.87
N ASP A 133 13.65 -8.48 12.12
CA ASP A 133 13.50 -7.96 10.74
C ASP A 133 13.22 -9.09 9.73
N GLN A 134 13.64 -10.32 10.03
CA GLN A 134 13.32 -11.50 9.23
C GLN A 134 11.90 -12.03 9.49
N LEU A 135 11.38 -11.88 10.72
CA LEU A 135 10.06 -12.37 11.11
C LEU A 135 8.94 -11.35 10.86
N LEU A 136 9.26 -10.06 10.95
CA LEU A 136 8.39 -8.94 10.64
C LEU A 136 9.09 -8.10 9.57
N PRO A 137 8.86 -8.42 8.30
CA PRO A 137 9.53 -7.69 7.24
C PRO A 137 9.21 -6.19 7.32
N LYS A 138 10.20 -5.34 7.01
CA LYS A 138 10.05 -3.86 7.08
C LYS A 138 9.00 -3.29 6.13
N HIS A 139 8.46 -4.13 5.24
CA HIS A 139 7.50 -3.75 4.22
C HIS A 139 6.04 -3.95 4.66
N SER A 140 5.14 -3.15 4.08
CA SER A 140 3.75 -3.03 4.47
C SER A 140 3.02 -4.38 4.41
N MET A 141 2.94 -5.08 5.55
CA MET A 141 2.14 -6.31 5.70
C MET A 141 0.64 -6.03 5.58
N HIS A 142 0.24 -4.77 5.65
CA HIS A 142 -1.16 -4.36 5.62
C HIS A 142 -1.89 -4.80 4.33
N PRO A 143 -1.35 -4.56 3.12
CA PRO A 143 -1.86 -5.16 1.88
C PRO A 143 -2.08 -6.68 1.92
N LEU A 144 -1.28 -7.45 2.66
CA LEU A 144 -1.53 -8.90 2.79
C LEU A 144 -2.73 -9.16 3.70
N VAL A 145 -2.79 -8.50 4.85
CA VAL A 145 -3.84 -8.69 5.87
C VAL A 145 -5.22 -8.27 5.35
N ILE A 146 -5.32 -7.24 4.49
CA ILE A 146 -6.61 -6.74 3.97
C ILE A 146 -7.32 -7.69 2.99
N HIS A 147 -6.63 -8.68 2.41
CA HIS A 147 -7.28 -9.61 1.50
C HIS A 147 -8.31 -10.49 2.21
N PHE A 148 -8.06 -10.84 3.47
CA PHE A 148 -8.97 -11.66 4.28
C PHE A 148 -10.33 -10.98 4.51
N PRO A 149 -10.41 -9.77 5.11
CA PRO A 149 -11.71 -9.13 5.34
C PRO A 149 -12.44 -8.82 4.03
N ILE A 150 -11.72 -8.40 2.99
CA ILE A 150 -12.33 -8.07 1.69
C ILE A 150 -12.93 -9.33 1.04
N ALA A 151 -12.14 -10.38 0.86
CA ALA A 151 -12.57 -11.57 0.14
C ALA A 151 -13.65 -12.34 0.92
N LEU A 152 -13.46 -12.57 2.22
CA LEU A 152 -14.42 -13.30 3.04
C LEU A 152 -15.75 -12.57 3.17
N PHE A 153 -15.74 -11.24 3.34
CA PHE A 153 -16.98 -10.49 3.50
C PHE A 153 -17.75 -10.40 2.18
N ILE A 154 -17.09 -10.07 1.06
CA ILE A 154 -17.74 -10.02 -0.26
C ILE A 154 -18.29 -11.41 -0.64
N PHE A 155 -17.50 -12.47 -0.47
CA PHE A 155 -17.96 -13.83 -0.74
C PHE A 155 -19.10 -14.25 0.19
N GLY A 156 -19.02 -13.93 1.48
CA GLY A 156 -20.10 -14.14 2.45
C GLY A 156 -21.39 -13.41 2.07
N ALA A 157 -21.29 -12.18 1.59
CA ALA A 157 -22.45 -11.41 1.12
C ALA A 157 -23.09 -12.07 -0.12
N VAL A 158 -22.28 -12.54 -1.08
CA VAL A 158 -22.78 -13.30 -2.23
C VAL A 158 -23.49 -14.58 -1.79
N LEU A 159 -22.86 -15.38 -0.91
CA LEU A 159 -23.48 -16.59 -0.36
C LEU A 159 -24.79 -16.27 0.37
N GLU A 160 -24.87 -15.13 1.06
CA GLU A 160 -26.09 -14.73 1.75
C GLU A 160 -27.23 -14.44 0.78
N LEU A 161 -26.97 -13.64 -0.25
CA LEU A 161 -27.96 -13.31 -1.28
C LEU A 161 -28.41 -14.55 -2.05
N VAL A 162 -27.46 -15.43 -2.42
CA VAL A 162 -27.78 -16.70 -3.08
C VAL A 162 -28.55 -17.63 -2.14
N GLY A 163 -28.18 -17.70 -0.87
CA GLY A 163 -28.84 -18.50 0.16
C GLY A 163 -30.28 -18.06 0.41
N ILE A 164 -30.55 -16.75 0.43
CA ILE A 164 -31.90 -16.19 0.49
C ILE A 164 -32.70 -16.59 -0.76
N ARG A 165 -32.13 -16.39 -1.96
CA ARG A 165 -32.81 -16.70 -3.23
C ARG A 165 -33.11 -18.19 -3.40
N LYS A 166 -32.19 -19.07 -3.00
CA LYS A 166 -32.35 -20.53 -3.06
C LYS A 166 -33.07 -21.11 -1.84
N ARG A 167 -33.40 -20.29 -0.83
CA ARG A 167 -33.94 -20.73 0.47
C ARG A 167 -33.10 -21.84 1.11
N SER A 168 -31.78 -21.79 0.96
CA SER A 168 -30.85 -22.81 1.45
C SER A 168 -30.25 -22.40 2.79
N ASN A 169 -30.58 -23.16 3.84
CA ASN A 169 -30.04 -22.92 5.17
C ASN A 169 -28.52 -23.15 5.25
N ASP A 170 -27.99 -24.10 4.48
CA ASP A 170 -26.55 -24.40 4.48
C ASP A 170 -25.73 -23.26 3.87
N LEU A 171 -26.18 -22.73 2.71
CA LEU A 171 -25.54 -21.54 2.11
C LEU A 171 -25.58 -20.35 3.06
N ARG A 172 -26.69 -20.17 3.79
CA ARG A 172 -26.81 -19.09 4.78
C ARG A 172 -25.87 -19.32 5.98
N LYS A 173 -25.72 -20.54 6.48
CA LYS A 173 -24.74 -20.85 7.54
C LYS A 173 -23.31 -20.57 7.08
N SER A 174 -22.95 -21.01 5.87
CA SER A 174 -21.64 -20.71 5.27
C SER A 174 -21.42 -19.21 5.09
N ALA A 175 -22.43 -18.49 4.59
CA ALA A 175 -22.40 -17.04 4.47
C ALA A 175 -22.11 -16.37 5.81
N TRP A 176 -22.80 -16.77 6.88
CA TRP A 176 -22.58 -16.20 8.21
C TRP A 176 -21.15 -16.42 8.71
N LEU A 177 -20.59 -17.61 8.52
CA LEU A 177 -19.20 -17.90 8.88
C LEU A 177 -18.22 -17.02 8.09
N CYS A 178 -18.41 -16.88 6.78
CA CYS A 178 -17.59 -15.99 5.96
C CYS A 178 -17.69 -14.53 6.42
N LEU A 179 -18.90 -14.02 6.68
CA LEU A 179 -19.10 -12.66 7.19
C LEU A 179 -18.44 -12.46 8.57
N LEU A 180 -18.55 -13.46 9.46
CA LEU A 180 -17.92 -13.45 10.79
C LEU A 180 -16.40 -13.39 10.69
N PHE A 181 -15.76 -14.29 9.95
CA PHE A 181 -14.31 -14.29 9.79
C PHE A 181 -13.82 -13.06 9.02
N GLY A 182 -14.62 -12.54 8.08
CA GLY A 182 -14.38 -11.25 7.46
C GLY A 182 -14.37 -10.10 8.48
N ALA A 183 -15.37 -10.02 9.36
CA ALA A 183 -15.43 -9.02 10.42
C ALA A 183 -14.27 -9.15 11.43
N ILE A 184 -13.95 -10.37 11.88
CA ILE A 184 -12.83 -10.63 12.79
C ILE A 184 -11.50 -10.18 12.15
N SER A 185 -11.24 -10.57 10.90
CA SER A 185 -10.00 -10.17 10.21
C SER A 185 -9.92 -8.66 9.96
N ALA A 186 -11.04 -7.96 9.79
CA ALA A 186 -11.06 -6.49 9.68
C ALA A 186 -10.52 -5.81 10.94
N TRP A 187 -10.79 -6.36 12.13
CA TRP A 187 -10.22 -5.86 13.39
C TRP A 187 -8.70 -6.02 13.50
N PHE A 188 -8.09 -6.92 12.73
CA PHE A 188 -6.63 -7.00 12.59
C PHE A 188 -6.10 -6.10 11.46
N ALA A 189 -6.90 -5.85 10.43
CA ALA A 189 -6.54 -4.96 9.33
C ALA A 189 -6.42 -3.48 9.76
N VAL A 190 -7.31 -3.00 10.63
CA VAL A 190 -7.29 -1.60 11.12
C VAL A 190 -5.96 -1.23 11.82
N PRO A 191 -5.47 -1.95 12.84
CA PRO A 191 -4.22 -1.59 13.50
C PRO A 191 -2.99 -1.74 12.59
N THR A 192 -2.97 -2.74 11.69
CA THR A 192 -1.88 -2.87 10.72
C THR A 192 -1.87 -1.73 9.70
N GLY A 193 -3.04 -1.19 9.34
CA GLY A 193 -3.18 -0.03 8.45
C GLY A 193 -2.74 1.27 9.10
N LEU A 194 -3.14 1.51 10.36
CA LEU A 194 -2.65 2.65 11.14
C LEU A 194 -1.13 2.60 11.32
N LEU A 195 -0.57 1.42 11.61
CA LEU A 195 0.86 1.25 11.72
C LEU A 195 1.58 1.57 10.40
N ALA A 196 1.03 1.11 9.27
CA ALA A 196 1.55 1.45 7.95
C ALA A 196 1.46 2.95 7.67
N PHE A 197 0.34 3.59 8.01
CA PHE A 197 0.13 5.04 7.86
C PHE A 197 1.22 5.85 8.59
N TYR A 198 1.49 5.54 9.86
CA TYR A 198 2.52 6.23 10.64
C TYR A 198 3.95 5.91 10.18
N ARG A 199 4.20 4.69 9.69
CA ARG A 199 5.54 4.33 9.20
C ARG A 199 5.87 4.94 7.84
N VAL A 200 4.88 5.07 6.97
CA VAL A 200 5.04 5.73 5.66
C VAL A 200 5.06 7.25 5.82
N GLY A 201 4.45 7.78 6.89
CA GLY A 201 4.39 9.22 7.15
C GLY A 201 3.28 9.92 6.37
N PHE A 202 2.18 9.21 6.10
CA PHE A 202 1.03 9.80 5.41
C PHE A 202 0.40 10.95 6.20
N SER A 203 -0.18 11.91 5.48
CA SER A 203 -0.99 12.95 6.08
C SER A 203 -2.44 12.49 6.24
N TRP A 204 -3.18 13.06 7.20
CA TRP A 204 -4.60 12.80 7.39
C TRP A 204 -5.46 13.56 6.38
N THR A 205 -5.12 13.46 5.10
CA THR A 205 -5.78 14.18 4.00
C THR A 205 -5.98 13.26 2.78
N GLY A 206 -6.70 13.76 1.77
CA GLY A 206 -6.85 13.08 0.48
C GLY A 206 -7.33 11.63 0.58
N ASN A 207 -6.72 10.77 -0.25
CA ASN A 207 -7.05 9.34 -0.32
C ASN A 207 -6.81 8.60 0.99
N ALA A 208 -5.86 9.05 1.82
CA ALA A 208 -5.52 8.37 3.07
C ALA A 208 -6.64 8.53 4.10
N LEU A 209 -7.17 9.75 4.22
CA LEU A 209 -8.35 10.02 5.04
C LEU A 209 -9.58 9.27 4.53
N ILE A 210 -9.83 9.29 3.22
CA ILE A 210 -10.97 8.58 2.61
C ILE A 210 -10.89 7.08 2.90
N HIS A 211 -9.72 6.48 2.67
CA HIS A 211 -9.48 5.07 2.96
C HIS A 211 -9.71 4.75 4.43
N PHE A 212 -9.19 5.56 5.36
CA PHE A 212 -9.37 5.34 6.79
C PHE A 212 -10.83 5.41 7.23
N VAL A 213 -11.58 6.42 6.77
CA VAL A 213 -13.00 6.57 7.08
C VAL A 213 -13.80 5.39 6.55
N LEU A 214 -13.57 5.00 5.29
CA LEU A 214 -14.24 3.85 4.67
C LEU A 214 -13.88 2.53 5.36
N ALA A 215 -12.61 2.31 5.71
CA ALA A 215 -12.16 1.11 6.42
C ALA A 215 -12.79 1.00 7.82
N THR A 216 -12.86 2.11 8.55
CA THR A 216 -13.49 2.17 9.88
C THR A 216 -14.99 1.95 9.79
N ALA A 217 -15.68 2.67 8.90
CA ALA A 217 -17.11 2.53 8.67
C ALA A 217 -17.47 1.09 8.24
N SER A 218 -16.69 0.52 7.32
CA SER A 218 -16.84 -0.87 6.89
C SER A 218 -16.69 -1.84 8.06
N THR A 219 -15.64 -1.71 8.88
CA THR A 219 -15.40 -2.59 10.04
C THR A 219 -16.56 -2.56 11.03
N LEU A 220 -17.11 -1.37 11.30
CA LEU A 220 -18.28 -1.21 12.17
C LEU A 220 -19.54 -1.82 11.56
N LEU A 221 -19.80 -1.60 10.26
CA LEU A 221 -20.95 -2.17 9.56
C LEU A 221 -20.86 -3.70 9.49
N MET A 222 -19.70 -4.25 9.15
CA MET A 222 -19.44 -5.69 9.12
C MET A 222 -19.71 -6.31 10.50
N THR A 223 -19.16 -5.71 11.56
CA THR A 223 -19.37 -6.16 12.94
C THR A 223 -20.85 -6.08 13.32
N GLY A 224 -21.52 -4.96 13.03
CA GLY A 224 -22.94 -4.78 13.31
C GLY A 224 -23.83 -5.80 12.62
N LEU A 225 -23.59 -6.09 11.33
CA LEU A 225 -24.33 -7.10 10.56
C LEU A 225 -24.14 -8.51 11.11
N VAL A 226 -22.91 -8.87 11.48
CA VAL A 226 -22.61 -10.18 12.09
C VAL A 226 -23.29 -10.31 13.45
N LEU A 227 -23.22 -9.28 14.29
CA LEU A 227 -23.87 -9.24 15.60
C LEU A 227 -25.39 -9.26 15.52
N TRP A 228 -25.98 -8.56 14.55
CA TRP A 228 -27.42 -8.62 14.30
C TRP A 228 -27.81 -10.06 13.92
N ARG A 229 -27.08 -10.67 12.99
CA ARG A 229 -27.39 -12.01 12.50
C ARG A 229 -27.07 -13.15 13.48
N ARG A 230 -26.34 -12.91 14.57
CA ARG A 230 -25.88 -13.96 15.49
C ARG A 230 -27.00 -14.82 16.11
N ARG A 231 -28.22 -14.28 16.18
CA ARG A 231 -29.37 -14.95 16.81
C ARG A 231 -30.30 -15.58 15.80
N GLU A 232 -30.61 -14.87 14.72
CA GLU A 232 -31.60 -15.30 13.74
C GLU A 232 -31.21 -14.91 12.32
N ALA A 233 -31.73 -15.69 11.37
CA ALA A 233 -31.48 -15.48 9.95
C ALA A 233 -32.41 -14.39 9.40
N HIS A 234 -31.94 -13.14 9.36
CA HIS A 234 -32.75 -12.00 8.89
C HIS A 234 -32.85 -11.92 7.37
N THR A 235 -34.02 -11.53 6.86
CA THR A 235 -34.27 -11.26 5.42
C THR A 235 -34.96 -9.92 5.20
N SER A 236 -34.99 -9.06 6.22
CA SER A 236 -35.61 -7.75 6.13
C SER A 236 -34.91 -6.88 5.09
N THR A 237 -35.66 -6.00 4.43
CA THR A 237 -35.13 -5.07 3.43
C THR A 237 -34.00 -4.21 3.99
N ILE A 238 -34.11 -3.80 5.26
CA ILE A 238 -33.06 -3.03 5.96
C ILE A 238 -31.77 -3.84 6.10
N TYR A 239 -31.86 -5.11 6.50
CA TYR A 239 -30.70 -5.98 6.61
C TYR A 239 -30.00 -6.16 5.25
N ILE A 240 -30.76 -6.42 4.19
CA ILE A 240 -30.21 -6.59 2.84
C ILE A 240 -29.58 -5.28 2.33
N ALA A 241 -30.24 -4.14 2.55
CA ALA A 241 -29.70 -2.84 2.18
C ALA A 241 -28.38 -2.54 2.90
N LEU A 242 -28.29 -2.81 4.20
CA LEU A 242 -27.06 -2.64 4.97
C LEU A 242 -25.95 -3.62 4.55
N LEU A 243 -26.31 -4.87 4.20
CA LEU A 243 -25.35 -5.84 3.67
C LEU A 243 -24.74 -5.36 2.34
N ILE A 244 -25.57 -4.85 1.42
CA ILE A 244 -25.11 -4.29 0.15
C ILE A 244 -24.25 -3.04 0.41
N ALA A 245 -24.69 -2.14 1.29
CA ALA A 245 -23.94 -0.94 1.65
C ALA A 245 -22.57 -1.27 2.27
N ALA A 246 -22.52 -2.22 3.20
CA ALA A 246 -21.27 -2.69 3.79
C ALA A 246 -20.34 -3.33 2.74
N THR A 247 -20.89 -4.12 1.82
CA THR A 247 -20.13 -4.74 0.73
C THR A 247 -19.51 -3.67 -0.19
N ALA A 248 -20.30 -2.65 -0.56
CA ALA A 248 -19.82 -1.52 -1.36
C ALA A 248 -18.76 -0.70 -0.61
N ALA A 249 -18.96 -0.46 0.69
CA ALA A 249 -17.99 0.24 1.53
C ALA A 249 -16.65 -0.50 1.62
N VAL A 250 -16.68 -1.83 1.84
CA VAL A 250 -15.46 -2.68 1.86
C VAL A 250 -14.74 -2.65 0.52
N ALA A 251 -15.47 -2.78 -0.59
CA ALA A 251 -14.89 -2.70 -1.93
C ALA A 251 -14.25 -1.33 -2.19
N SER A 252 -14.91 -0.25 -1.74
CA SER A 252 -14.41 1.12 -1.88
C SER A 252 -13.18 1.36 -1.00
N ALA A 253 -13.17 0.86 0.24
CA ALA A 253 -12.00 0.89 1.11
C ALA A 253 -10.80 0.19 0.46
N GLY A 254 -11.03 -0.97 -0.16
CA GLY A 254 -10.01 -1.69 -0.94
C GLY A 254 -9.51 -0.88 -2.15
N HIS A 255 -10.41 -0.23 -2.89
CA HIS A 255 -10.04 0.63 -4.02
C HIS A 255 -9.15 1.80 -3.60
N PHE A 256 -9.59 2.61 -2.63
CA PHE A 256 -8.80 3.75 -2.13
C PHE A 256 -7.51 3.29 -1.44
N GLY A 257 -7.51 2.12 -0.79
CA GLY A 257 -6.28 1.51 -0.25
C GLY A 257 -5.29 1.16 -1.36
N GLY A 258 -5.77 0.65 -2.49
CA GLY A 258 -4.95 0.43 -3.69
C GLY A 258 -4.37 1.73 -4.26
N LEU A 259 -5.15 2.82 -4.27
CA LEU A 259 -4.67 4.13 -4.74
C LEU A 259 -3.51 4.67 -3.91
N LEU A 260 -3.49 4.41 -2.59
CA LEU A 260 -2.39 4.81 -1.71
C LEU A 260 -1.09 4.07 -2.02
N VAL A 261 -1.18 2.84 -2.51
CA VAL A 261 -0.02 2.00 -2.80
C VAL A 261 0.47 2.19 -4.23
N TYR A 262 -0.43 2.24 -5.20
CA TYR A 262 -0.08 2.16 -6.62
C TYR A 262 -0.12 3.49 -7.35
N GLY A 263 -0.90 4.46 -6.86
CA GLY A 263 -1.21 5.65 -7.65
C GLY A 263 -1.97 5.34 -8.93
N ASN A 264 -2.49 6.41 -9.52
CA ASN A 264 -3.15 6.37 -10.82
C ASN A 264 -2.19 6.80 -11.92
#